data_AF-T1BPM3-F1
#
_entry.id   AF-T1BPM3-F1
#
_cell.length_a   1.000
_cell.length_b   1.000
_cell.length_c   1.000
_cell.angle_alpha   90.00
_cell.angle_beta   90.00
_cell.angle_gamma   90.00
#
_symmetry.space_group_name_H-M   'P 1'
#
loop_
_entity.id
_entity.type
_entity.pdbx_description
1 polymer ?
#
loop_
_entity_poly.entity_id
_entity_poly.type
_entity_poly.pdbx_seq_one_letter_code
_entity_poly.pdbx_strand_id
1 'polypeptide(L)'
;MNPIVLILPGLWNSGPQHWQTQWEAGHPEWKRVLQRDWQTPDRAEWVETLRLNVAACRRPPVLVAHSLGCALVAHWAQAANRGTIAGAFLVAPSDVDAPSYPSGT
;
A
#
# COMPACT_ATOMS: atom_id res chain seq x y z
N MET A 1 -15.48 15.33 -8.41
CA MET A 1 -15.54 14.31 -7.35
C MET A 1 -14.13 14.07 -6.83
N ASN A 2 -13.88 14.15 -5.53
CA ASN A 2 -12.56 13.84 -4.95
C ASN A 2 -12.23 12.36 -5.19
N PRO A 3 -10.96 11.95 -5.39
CA PRO A 3 -10.57 10.54 -5.54
C PRO A 3 -10.82 9.71 -4.27
N ILE A 4 -11.05 8.39 -4.37
CA ILE A 4 -10.85 7.50 -3.21
C ILE A 4 -9.36 7.22 -3.15
N VAL A 5 -8.71 7.43 -2.01
CA VAL A 5 -7.27 7.21 -1.86
C VAL A 5 -7.03 6.10 -0.84
N LEU A 6 -6.25 5.11 -1.24
CA LEU A 6 -5.72 4.07 -0.36
C LEU A 6 -4.23 4.32 -0.16
N ILE A 7 -3.83 4.56 1.08
CA ILE A 7 -2.44 4.74 1.48
C ILE A 7 -1.83 3.38 1.80
N LEU A 8 -0.69 3.09 1.17
CA LEU A 8 0.09 1.85 1.29
C LEU A 8 1.47 2.17 1.87
N PRO A 9 1.65 2.07 3.19
CA PRO A 9 2.95 2.16 3.83
C PRO A 9 3.89 1.03 3.40
N GLY A 10 5.19 1.25 3.62
CA GLY A 10 6.20 0.22 3.46
C GLY A 10 6.43 -0.57 4.74
N LEU A 11 7.62 -1.17 4.83
CA LEU A 11 8.10 -1.87 6.02
C LEU A 11 8.05 -0.96 7.25
N TRP A 12 7.69 -1.52 8.40
CA TRP A 12 7.53 -0.82 9.68
C TRP A 12 6.46 0.26 9.74
N ASN A 13 5.58 0.33 8.73
CA ASN A 13 4.50 1.30 8.64
C ASN A 13 5.01 2.76 8.51
N SER A 14 4.07 3.68 8.33
CA SER A 14 4.33 5.11 8.29
C SER A 14 4.07 5.72 9.67
N GLY A 15 5.14 6.04 10.39
CA GLY A 15 5.07 6.65 11.72
C GLY A 15 4.45 8.06 11.73
N PRO A 16 4.25 8.69 12.91
CA PRO A 16 3.52 9.96 13.04
C PRO A 16 4.08 11.11 12.21
N GLN A 17 5.40 11.17 12.05
CA GLN A 17 6.08 12.23 11.28
C GLN A 17 6.15 11.92 9.78
N HIS A 18 5.79 10.71 9.35
CA HIS A 18 5.86 10.33 7.95
C HIS A 18 4.78 11.07 7.13
N TRP A 19 5.13 11.49 5.91
CA TRP A 19 4.24 12.28 5.05
C TRP A 19 2.90 11.60 4.78
N GLN A 20 2.86 10.27 4.61
CA GLN A 20 1.61 9.52 4.47
C GLN A 20 0.66 9.72 5.67
N THR A 21 1.21 9.74 6.89
CA THR A 21 0.42 9.98 8.12
C THR A 21 -0.08 11.41 8.21
N GLN A 22 0.75 12.38 7.80
CA GLN A 22 0.35 13.78 7.74
C GLN A 22 -0.75 14.01 6.69
N TRP A 23 -0.68 13.32 5.55
CA TRP A 23 -1.71 13.36 4.52
C TRP A 23 -3.04 12.76 4.98
N GLU A 24 -3.01 11.63 5.70
CA GLU A 24 -4.23 11.08 6.34
C GLU A 24 -4.87 12.06 7.32
N ALA A 25 -4.06 12.76 8.11
CA ALA A 25 -4.58 13.75 9.05
C ALA A 25 -5.23 14.95 8.33
N GLY A 26 -4.68 15.36 7.17
CA GLY A 26 -5.25 16.43 6.34
C GLY A 26 -6.44 16.00 5.47
N HIS A 27 -6.62 14.70 5.24
CA HIS A 27 -7.64 14.13 4.36
C HIS A 27 -8.34 12.94 5.04
N PRO A 28 -9.33 13.19 5.92
CA PRO A 28 -10.02 12.15 6.68
C PRO A 28 -10.72 11.07 5.84
N GLU A 29 -10.98 11.35 4.55
CA GLU A 29 -11.56 10.39 3.62
C GLU A 29 -10.54 9.42 3.00
N TRP A 30 -9.24 9.67 3.18
CA TRP A 30 -8.16 8.81 2.71
C TRP A 30 -7.93 7.71 3.74
N LYS A 31 -7.71 6.48 3.27
CA LYS A 31 -7.65 5.31 4.15
C LYS A 31 -6.30 4.61 4.04
N ARG A 32 -5.67 4.35 5.19
CA ARG A 32 -4.57 3.39 5.27
C ARG A 32 -5.08 1.97 5.04
N VAL A 33 -4.40 1.22 4.20
CA VAL A 33 -4.58 -0.24 4.16
C VAL A 33 -3.77 -0.83 5.32
N LEU A 34 -4.46 -1.27 6.36
CA LEU A 34 -3.82 -1.85 7.54
C LEU A 34 -3.36 -3.27 7.24
N GLN A 35 -2.10 -3.56 7.53
CA GLN A 35 -1.51 -4.89 7.46
C GLN A 35 -1.37 -5.48 8.86
N ARG A 36 -1.47 -6.81 8.97
CA ARG A 36 -1.41 -7.53 10.26
C ARG A 36 -0.06 -7.37 10.94
N ASP A 37 1.02 -7.52 10.18
CA ASP A 37 2.39 -7.44 10.65
C ASP A 37 3.20 -6.55 9.72
N TRP A 38 3.81 -5.50 10.29
CA TRP A 38 4.66 -4.54 9.59
C TRP A 38 6.16 -4.85 9.71
N GLN A 39 6.55 -5.73 10.62
CA GLN A 39 7.94 -6.13 10.83
C GLN A 39 8.32 -7.31 9.94
N THR A 40 7.40 -8.25 9.79
CA THR A 40 7.58 -9.52 9.05
C THR A 40 6.49 -9.63 7.97
N PRO A 41 6.58 -8.84 6.88
CA PRO A 41 5.54 -8.79 5.86
C PRO A 41 5.36 -10.14 5.17
N ASP A 42 4.12 -10.64 5.14
CA ASP A 42 3.75 -11.78 4.29
C ASP A 42 3.16 -11.25 2.98
N ARG A 43 3.82 -11.56 1.86
CA ARG A 43 3.41 -11.10 0.54
C ARG A 43 1.97 -11.51 0.19
N ALA A 44 1.58 -12.75 0.45
CA ALA A 44 0.28 -13.26 0.03
C ALA A 44 -0.84 -12.59 0.84
N GLU A 45 -0.65 -12.44 2.14
CA GLU A 45 -1.57 -11.77 3.04
C GLU A 45 -1.71 -10.29 2.70
N TRP A 46 -0.60 -9.59 2.44
CA TRP A 46 -0.63 -8.17 2.12
C TRP A 46 -1.33 -7.91 0.79
N VAL A 47 -1.08 -8.76 -0.22
CA VAL A 47 -1.75 -8.70 -1.52
C VAL A 47 -3.25 -8.95 -1.38
N GLU A 48 -3.64 -9.95 -0.59
CA GLU A 48 -5.05 -10.25 -0.36
C GLU A 48 -5.75 -9.11 0.39
N THR A 49 -5.08 -8.53 1.38
CA THR A 49 -5.57 -7.37 2.13
C THR A 49 -5.80 -6.16 1.21
N LEU A 50 -4.85 -5.87 0.32
CA LEU A 50 -5.02 -4.82 -0.68
C LEU A 50 -6.17 -5.13 -1.64
N ARG A 51 -6.29 -6.38 -2.11
CA ARG A 51 -7.38 -6.82 -2.98
C ARG A 51 -8.75 -6.57 -2.34
N LEU A 52 -8.91 -6.95 -1.07
CA LEU A 52 -10.15 -6.74 -0.33
C LEU A 52 -10.48 -5.25 -0.16
N ASN A 53 -9.48 -4.41 0.12
CA ASN A 53 -9.66 -2.96 0.24
C ASN A 53 -10.04 -2.30 -1.09
N VAL A 54 -9.44 -2.73 -2.20
CA VAL A 54 -9.82 -2.26 -3.55
C VAL A 54 -11.25 -2.70 -3.88
N ALA A 55 -11.60 -3.95 -3.60
CA ALA A 55 -12.95 -4.48 -3.85
C ALA A 55 -14.04 -3.79 -3.02
N ALA A 56 -13.72 -3.32 -1.80
CA ALA A 56 -14.63 -2.57 -0.94
C ALA A 56 -14.86 -1.12 -1.40
N CYS A 57 -14.06 -0.61 -2.33
CA CYS A 57 -14.22 0.74 -2.85
C CYS A 57 -15.38 0.81 -3.86
N ARG A 58 -16.32 1.74 -3.64
CA ARG A 58 -17.47 2.01 -4.54
C ARG A 58 -17.11 2.46 -5.96
N ARG A 59 -15.83 2.77 -6.21
CA ARG A 59 -15.25 3.16 -7.51
C ARG A 59 -13.73 2.94 -7.46
N PRO A 60 -13.05 2.85 -8.61
CA PRO A 60 -11.61 2.59 -8.66
C PRO A 60 -10.82 3.61 -7.81
N PRO A 61 -10.07 3.18 -6.77
CA PRO A 61 -9.28 4.08 -5.94
C PRO A 61 -7.95 4.47 -6.61
N VAL A 62 -7.32 5.52 -6.11
CA VAL A 62 -5.90 5.81 -6.34
C VAL A 62 -5.10 5.17 -5.22
N LEU A 63 -4.05 4.43 -5.56
CA LEU A 63 -3.11 3.87 -4.59
C LEU A 63 -1.97 4.86 -4.34
N VAL A 64 -1.62 5.13 -3.10
CA VAL A 64 -0.48 5.99 -2.71
C VAL A 64 0.50 5.16 -1.92
N ALA A 65 1.57 4.69 -2.58
CA ALA A 65 2.48 3.69 -2.04
C ALA A 65 3.88 4.26 -1.77
N HIS A 66 4.52 3.76 -0.71
CA HIS A 66 5.88 4.13 -0.33
C HIS A 66 6.76 2.90 -0.10
N SER A 67 8.01 2.91 -0.58
CA SER A 67 9.01 1.85 -0.29
C SER A 67 8.48 0.45 -0.61
N LEU A 68 8.47 -0.49 0.35
CA LEU A 68 7.92 -1.85 0.20
C LEU A 68 6.46 -1.84 -0.31
N GLY A 69 5.68 -0.81 0.02
CA GLY A 69 4.32 -0.64 -0.49
C GLY A 69 4.26 -0.55 -2.02
N CYS A 70 5.33 -0.11 -2.69
CA CYS A 70 5.40 -0.12 -4.15
C CYS A 70 5.50 -1.54 -4.72
N ALA A 71 6.30 -2.40 -4.08
CA ALA A 71 6.39 -3.82 -4.44
C ALA A 71 5.04 -4.53 -4.21
N LEU A 72 4.33 -4.19 -3.14
CA LEU A 72 2.95 -4.65 -2.90
C LEU A 72 2.03 -4.31 -4.09
N VAL A 73 2.08 -3.09 -4.62
CA VAL A 73 1.27 -2.70 -5.79
C VAL A 73 1.63 -3.56 -7.01
N ALA A 74 2.92 -3.79 -7.26
CA ALA A 74 3.37 -4.63 -8.37
C ALA A 74 2.90 -6.09 -8.24
N HIS A 75 3.01 -6.69 -7.05
CA HIS A 75 2.53 -8.05 -6.80
C HIS A 75 1.00 -8.15 -6.89
N TRP A 76 0.26 -7.18 -6.35
CA TRP A 76 -1.19 -7.11 -6.48
C TRP A 76 -1.64 -6.97 -7.93
N ALA A 77 -0.90 -6.22 -8.77
CA ALA A 77 -1.21 -6.06 -10.18
C ALA A 77 -1.21 -7.39 -10.96
N GLN A 78 -0.45 -8.37 -10.48
CA GLN A 78 -0.37 -9.72 -11.05
C GLN A 78 -1.43 -10.69 -10.49
N ALA A 79 -2.15 -10.31 -9.42
CA ALA A 79 -3.17 -11.16 -8.82
C ALA A 79 -4.43 -11.29 -9.70
N ALA A 80 -5.05 -12.46 -9.67
CA ALA A 80 -6.37 -12.70 -10.27
C ALA A 80 -7.46 -11.95 -9.50
N ASN A 81 -8.50 -11.48 -10.19
CA ASN A 81 -9.64 -10.77 -9.58
C ASN A 81 -9.24 -9.59 -8.68
N ARG A 82 -8.14 -8.92 -9.01
CA ARG A 82 -7.55 -7.85 -8.20
C ARG A 82 -8.44 -6.60 -8.07
N GLY A 83 -9.39 -6.43 -8.97
CA GLY A 83 -10.19 -5.21 -9.12
C GLY A 83 -9.55 -4.20 -10.08
N THR A 84 -10.08 -2.99 -10.10
CA THR A 84 -9.53 -1.88 -10.92
C THR A 84 -9.18 -0.70 -10.03
N ILE A 85 -8.12 0.01 -10.42
CA ILE A 85 -7.68 1.25 -9.78
C ILE A 85 -7.73 2.38 -10.81
N ALA A 86 -7.89 3.62 -10.34
CA ALA A 86 -7.79 4.80 -11.18
C ALA A 86 -6.34 5.15 -11.51
N GLY A 87 -5.40 4.71 -10.68
CA GLY A 87 -3.96 4.92 -10.86
C GLY A 87 -3.19 4.60 -9.57
N ALA A 88 -1.86 4.65 -9.65
CA ALA A 88 -0.97 4.49 -8.51
C ALA A 88 0.09 5.59 -8.50
N PHE A 89 0.33 6.17 -7.33
CA PHE A 89 1.44 7.07 -7.04
C PHE A 89 2.49 6.32 -6.22
N LEU A 90 3.65 6.06 -6.82
CA LEU A 90 4.71 5.21 -6.26
C LEU A 90 5.88 6.09 -5.82
N VAL A 91 6.18 6.11 -4.53
CA VAL A 91 7.22 6.96 -3.94
C VAL A 91 8.34 6.11 -3.38
N ALA A 92 9.58 6.42 -3.79
CA ALA A 92 10.80 5.72 -3.38
C ALA A 92 10.67 4.18 -3.38
N PRO A 93 10.37 3.53 -4.53
CA PRO A 93 10.25 2.08 -4.60
C PRO A 93 11.52 1.39 -4.08
N SER A 94 11.34 0.37 -3.25
CA SER A 94 12.48 -0.39 -2.73
C SER A 94 12.86 -1.57 -3.64
N ASP A 95 14.16 -1.80 -3.78
CA ASP A 95 14.69 -3.06 -4.32
C ASP A 95 14.61 -4.15 -3.25
N VAL A 96 13.56 -4.98 -3.31
CA VAL A 96 13.29 -6.05 -2.33
C VAL A 96 14.21 -7.26 -2.50
N ASP A 97 14.90 -7.36 -3.63
CA ASP A 97 15.83 -8.46 -3.94
C ASP A 97 17.29 -8.08 -3.56
N ALA A 98 17.51 -6.85 -3.10
CA ALA A 98 18.84 -6.37 -2.70
C ALA A 98 19.40 -7.19 -1.52
N PRO A 99 20.69 -7.57 -1.52
CA PRO A 99 21.30 -8.28 -0.39
C PRO A 99 21.27 -7.51 0.94
N SER A 100 21.13 -6.18 0.88
CA SER A 100 21.01 -5.30 2.04
C SER A 100 19.58 -5.16 2.56
N TYR A 101 18.59 -5.79 1.91
CA TYR A 101 17.20 -5.70 2.35
C TYR A 101 17.04 -6.38 3.72
N PRO A 102 16.21 -5.83 4.64
CA PRO A 102 16.07 -6.39 5.97
C PRO A 102 15.74 -7.89 5.96
N SER A 103 16.42 -8.68 6.79
CA SER A 103 16.16 -10.11 6.88
C SER A 103 14.77 -10.38 7.48
N GLY A 104 14.05 -11.37 6.95
CA GLY A 104 12.71 -11.73 7.44
C GLY A 104 11.59 -10.88 6.85
N THR A 105 11.85 -10.16 5.76
CA THR A 105 10.86 -9.38 4.99
C THR A 105 10.72 -9.89 3.57
#